data_AF-A0A0D8I7A1-F1
#
_entry.id   AF-A0A0D8I7A1-F1
#
_cell.length_a   1.000
_cell.length_b   1.000
_cell.length_c   1.000
_cell.angle_alpha   90.00
_cell.angle_beta   90.00
_cell.angle_gamma   90.00
#
_symmetry.space_group_name_H-M   'P 1'
#
loop_
_entity.id
_entity.type
_entity.pdbx_description
1 polymer ?
#
loop_
_entity_poly.entity_id
_entity_poly.type
_entity_poly.pdbx_seq_one_letter_code
_entity_poly.pdbx_strand_id
1 'polypeptide(L)'
;MKKVYYVDSILLILSTVLFITFVENIDDIINRAIFLLFISGCIYANIKMSIVIKYPPKHKLAAKEKTDVFLLILGKIYFLIMMIRFGYYLSDGNDLFILLVFMFHGSLILDYTYIHNNYLITIKRKPIHLHEILEFEMEKQFLNQKYLHAKIKEKGTIRFCLSEYEYENFKNAIEDF
;
A
#
# COMPACT_ATOMS: atom_id res chain seq x y z
N MET A 1 -0.36 12.75 2.41
CA MET A 1 -0.41 11.62 1.47
C MET A 1 -0.54 11.97 -0.01
N LYS A 2 -1.29 13.01 -0.42
CA LYS A 2 -1.38 13.36 -1.86
C LYS A 2 -0.02 13.57 -2.55
N LYS A 3 0.90 14.31 -1.91
CA LYS A 3 2.29 14.48 -2.42
C LYS A 3 3.02 13.15 -2.60
N VAL A 4 2.90 12.26 -1.62
CA VAL A 4 3.48 10.90 -1.66
C VAL A 4 2.91 10.12 -2.84
N TYR A 5 1.59 10.16 -3.04
CA TYR A 5 0.95 9.50 -4.18
C TYR A 5 1.49 10.00 -5.52
N TYR A 6 1.71 11.31 -5.68
CA TYR A 6 2.29 11.84 -6.91
C TYR A 6 3.73 11.38 -7.12
N VAL A 7 4.56 11.40 -6.08
CA VAL A 7 5.93 10.87 -6.15
C VAL A 7 5.92 9.39 -6.53
N ASP A 8 5.07 8.59 -5.88
CA ASP A 8 4.90 7.18 -6.16
C ASP A 8 4.48 6.92 -7.61
N SER A 9 3.56 7.73 -8.13
CA SER A 9 3.06 7.64 -9.51
C SER A 9 4.13 8.00 -10.54
N ILE A 10 4.92 9.05 -10.29
CA ILE A 10 6.04 9.43 -11.16
C ILE A 10 7.08 8.30 -11.20
N LEU A 11 7.44 7.75 -10.04
CA LEU A 11 8.36 6.62 -9.97
C LEU A 11 7.81 5.40 -10.70
N LEU A 12 6.52 5.10 -10.55
CA LEU A 12 5.88 4.00 -11.27
C LEU A 12 5.99 4.17 -12.79
N ILE A 13 5.67 5.37 -13.32
CA ILE A 13 5.79 5.66 -14.75
C ILE A 13 7.24 5.42 -15.23
N LEU A 14 8.23 5.96 -14.51
CA LEU A 14 9.64 5.76 -14.84
C LEU A 14 10.03 4.28 -14.81
N SER A 15 9.61 3.53 -13.77
CA SER A 15 9.87 2.09 -13.66
C SER A 15 9.24 1.30 -14.80
N THR A 16 8.01 1.64 -15.20
CA THR A 16 7.33 0.98 -16.31
C THR A 16 8.01 1.24 -17.65
N VAL A 17 8.39 2.49 -17.93
CA VAL A 17 9.11 2.85 -19.17
C VAL A 17 10.45 2.12 -19.25
N LEU A 18 11.23 2.15 -18.17
CA LEU A 18 12.51 1.43 -18.11
C LEU A 18 12.35 -0.09 -18.22
N PHE A 19 11.34 -0.67 -17.56
CA PHE A 19 11.05 -2.09 -17.71
C PHE A 19 10.78 -2.47 -19.17
N ILE A 20 9.87 -1.76 -19.85
CA ILE A 20 9.56 -2.01 -21.27
C ILE A 20 10.81 -1.87 -22.15
N THR A 21 11.69 -0.91 -21.82
CA THR A 21 12.90 -0.62 -22.62
C THR A 21 13.94 -1.73 -22.50
N PHE A 22 14.08 -2.34 -21.33
CA PHE A 22 15.19 -3.26 -21.03
C PHE A 22 14.76 -4.71 -20.82
N VAL A 23 13.46 -5.03 -20.79
CA VAL A 23 12.97 -6.40 -20.52
C VAL A 23 13.46 -7.43 -21.53
N GLU A 24 13.68 -7.02 -22.78
CA GLU A 24 14.18 -7.91 -23.84
C GLU A 24 15.63 -8.34 -23.58
N ASN A 25 16.42 -7.49 -22.91
CA ASN A 25 17.83 -7.75 -22.58
C ASN A 25 18.03 -8.67 -21.36
N ILE A 26 16.94 -9.08 -20.70
CA ILE A 26 17.01 -9.91 -19.50
C ILE A 26 16.89 -11.37 -19.94
N ASP A 27 17.99 -12.06 -20.23
CA ASP A 27 17.93 -13.42 -20.80
C ASP A 27 17.16 -14.42 -19.92
N ASP A 28 17.38 -14.37 -18.60
CA ASP A 28 16.79 -15.29 -17.63
C ASP A 28 15.27 -15.05 -17.44
N ILE A 29 14.49 -16.12 -17.65
CA ILE A 29 13.03 -16.06 -17.59
C ILE A 29 12.48 -15.86 -16.17
N ILE A 30 13.19 -16.37 -15.15
CA ILE A 30 12.80 -16.21 -13.74
C ILE A 30 12.98 -14.73 -13.36
N ASN A 31 14.08 -14.12 -13.76
CA ASN A 31 14.35 -12.71 -13.53
C ASN A 31 13.31 -11.83 -14.21
N ARG A 32 12.99 -12.10 -15.50
CA ARG A 32 11.89 -11.41 -16.20
C ARG A 32 10.56 -11.52 -15.45
N ALA A 33 10.22 -12.72 -14.96
CA ALA A 33 8.98 -12.95 -14.23
C ALA A 33 8.94 -12.18 -12.90
N ILE A 34 10.05 -12.13 -12.16
CA ILE A 34 10.14 -11.36 -10.90
C ILE A 34 9.96 -9.87 -11.16
N PHE A 35 10.61 -9.31 -12.19
CA PHE A 35 10.46 -7.90 -12.53
C PHE A 35 9.03 -7.57 -12.98
N LEU A 36 8.40 -8.45 -13.78
CA LEU A 36 7.02 -8.29 -14.19
C LEU A 36 6.06 -8.33 -12.99
N LEU A 37 6.28 -9.27 -12.06
CA LEU A 37 5.53 -9.36 -10.80
C LEU A 37 5.71 -8.06 -10.00
N PHE A 38 6.95 -7.55 -9.91
CA PHE A 38 7.28 -6.29 -9.23
C PHE A 38 6.50 -5.09 -9.77
N ILE A 39 6.58 -4.87 -11.09
CA ILE A 39 5.84 -3.79 -11.75
C ILE A 39 4.34 -3.96 -11.56
N SER A 40 3.82 -5.17 -11.77
CA SER A 40 2.38 -5.45 -11.63
C SER A 40 1.89 -5.17 -10.20
N GLY A 41 2.65 -5.56 -9.18
CA GLY A 41 2.36 -5.25 -7.78
C GLY A 41 2.38 -3.75 -7.50
N CYS A 42 3.36 -3.03 -8.05
CA CYS A 42 3.43 -1.57 -7.93
C CYS A 42 2.25 -0.86 -8.62
N ILE A 43 1.84 -1.31 -9.81
CA ILE A 43 0.65 -0.79 -10.51
C ILE A 43 -0.58 -1.01 -9.64
N TYR A 44 -0.78 -2.23 -9.16
CA TYR A 44 -1.93 -2.56 -8.30
C TYR A 44 -1.96 -1.68 -7.04
N ALA A 45 -0.83 -1.52 -6.36
CA ALA A 45 -0.73 -0.69 -5.17
C ALA A 45 -1.04 0.78 -5.47
N ASN A 46 -0.51 1.33 -6.56
CA ASN A 46 -0.76 2.72 -6.96
C ASN A 46 -2.25 2.95 -7.29
N ILE A 47 -2.89 2.05 -8.05
CA ILE A 47 -4.33 2.12 -8.35
C ILE A 47 -5.13 2.17 -7.04
N LYS A 48 -4.80 1.31 -6.08
CA LYS A 48 -5.48 1.27 -4.77
C LYS A 48 -5.23 2.55 -3.97
N MET A 49 -4.01 3.07 -3.97
CA MET A 49 -3.66 4.32 -3.29
C MET A 49 -4.35 5.57 -3.87
N SER A 50 -4.86 5.52 -5.10
CA SER A 50 -5.60 6.64 -5.72
C SER A 50 -6.78 7.13 -4.87
N ILE A 51 -7.34 6.25 -4.02
CA ILE A 51 -8.40 6.59 -3.07
C ILE A 51 -8.04 7.79 -2.17
N VAL A 52 -6.74 7.96 -1.89
CA VAL A 52 -6.21 9.03 -1.05
C VAL A 52 -6.28 10.42 -1.72
N ILE A 53 -6.43 10.47 -3.05
CA ILE A 53 -6.69 11.73 -3.76
C ILE A 53 -8.11 12.21 -3.43
N LYS A 54 -9.08 11.29 -3.48
CA LYS A 54 -10.50 11.58 -3.25
C LYS A 54 -10.82 11.75 -1.77
N TYR A 55 -10.24 10.94 -0.90
CA TYR A 55 -10.44 10.96 0.54
C TYR A 55 -9.10 11.18 1.25
N PRO A 56 -8.52 12.38 1.26
CA PRO A 56 -7.24 12.60 1.90
C PRO A 56 -7.32 12.37 3.41
N PRO A 57 -6.35 11.66 4.03
CA PRO A 57 -6.28 11.58 5.49
C PRO A 57 -6.06 12.99 6.05
N LYS A 58 -6.84 13.34 7.07
CA LYS A 58 -6.83 14.69 7.68
C LYS A 58 -5.63 14.92 8.60
N HIS A 59 -5.04 13.84 9.13
CA HIS A 59 -3.99 13.87 10.12
C HIS A 59 -2.65 13.35 9.56
N LYS A 60 -1.58 13.52 10.34
CA LYS A 60 -0.27 12.97 10.02
C LYS A 60 -0.31 11.45 10.16
N LEU A 61 0.22 10.74 9.16
CA LEU A 61 0.40 9.28 9.21
C LEU A 61 1.16 8.87 10.48
N ALA A 62 0.81 7.71 11.04
CA ALA A 62 1.61 7.12 12.11
C ALA A 62 2.93 6.56 11.55
N ALA A 63 3.84 6.19 12.45
CA ALA A 63 5.20 5.85 12.09
C ALA A 63 5.27 4.64 11.16
N LYS A 64 4.42 3.63 11.39
CA LYS A 64 4.37 2.44 10.56
C LYS A 64 3.98 2.76 9.12
N GLU A 65 2.92 3.53 8.90
CA GLU A 65 2.47 3.86 7.54
C GLU A 65 3.52 4.70 6.81
N LYS A 66 4.25 5.56 7.52
CA LYS A 66 5.40 6.28 6.92
C LYS A 66 6.49 5.30 6.48
N THR A 67 6.80 4.31 7.31
CA THR A 67 7.77 3.25 6.97
C THR A 67 7.29 2.45 5.76
N ASP A 68 6.02 2.04 5.72
CA ASP A 68 5.47 1.26 4.60
C ASP A 68 5.49 2.06 3.28
N VAL A 69 5.11 3.35 3.34
CA VAL A 69 5.26 4.30 2.22
C VAL A 69 6.71 4.41 1.78
N PHE A 70 7.63 4.57 2.74
CA PHE A 70 9.04 4.75 2.46
C PHE A 70 9.62 3.50 1.79
N LEU A 71 9.28 2.30 2.27
CA LEU A 71 9.70 1.02 1.68
C LEU A 71 9.13 0.82 0.28
N LEU A 72 7.89 1.24 0.02
CA LEU A 72 7.30 1.21 -1.33
C LEU A 72 8.08 2.10 -2.31
N ILE A 73 8.44 3.32 -1.89
CA ILE A 73 9.25 4.25 -2.69
C ILE A 73 10.66 3.70 -2.91
N LEU A 74 11.28 3.21 -1.84
CA LEU A 74 12.64 2.66 -1.87
C LEU A 74 12.72 1.44 -2.79
N GLY A 75 11.69 0.57 -2.76
CA GLY A 75 11.58 -0.57 -3.67
C GLY A 75 11.55 -0.16 -5.13
N LYS A 76 10.81 0.91 -5.48
CA LYS A 76 10.80 1.43 -6.86
C LYS A 76 12.16 2.03 -7.26
N ILE A 77 12.81 2.77 -6.36
CA ILE A 77 14.16 3.31 -6.61
C ILE A 77 15.16 2.17 -6.84
N TYR A 78 15.12 1.13 -6.00
CA TYR A 78 15.96 -0.04 -6.13
C TYR A 78 15.69 -0.77 -7.46
N PHE A 79 14.42 -0.92 -7.84
CA PHE A 79 14.04 -1.46 -9.14
C PHE A 79 14.62 -0.64 -10.30
N LEU A 80 14.58 0.70 -10.25
CA LEU A 80 15.18 1.55 -11.28
C LEU A 80 16.69 1.30 -11.41
N ILE A 81 17.41 1.23 -10.28
CA ILE A 81 18.85 0.93 -10.26
C ILE A 81 19.11 -0.45 -10.88
N MET A 82 18.29 -1.44 -10.54
CA MET A 82 18.41 -2.80 -11.08
C MET A 82 18.17 -2.86 -12.59
N MET A 83 17.14 -2.20 -13.10
CA MET A 83 16.88 -2.16 -14.54
C MET A 83 18.04 -1.50 -15.30
N ILE A 84 18.62 -0.44 -14.75
CA ILE A 84 19.81 0.21 -15.33
C ILE A 84 20.99 -0.78 -15.31
N ARG A 85 21.27 -1.43 -14.18
CA ARG A 85 22.38 -2.41 -14.06
C ARG A 85 22.24 -3.61 -15.00
N PHE A 86 21.04 -4.16 -15.14
CA PHE A 86 20.76 -5.23 -16.11
C PHE A 86 20.93 -4.76 -17.55
N GLY A 87 20.52 -3.53 -17.87
CA GLY A 87 20.79 -2.91 -19.17
C GLY A 87 22.28 -2.76 -19.50
N TYR A 88 23.16 -2.80 -18.49
CA TYR A 88 24.62 -2.72 -18.62
C TYR A 88 25.36 -4.01 -18.19
N TYR A 89 24.68 -5.18 -18.18
CA TYR A 89 25.27 -6.52 -17.98
C TYR A 89 25.90 -6.83 -16.60
N LEU A 90 25.43 -6.20 -15.51
CA LEU A 90 25.96 -6.41 -14.15
C LEU A 90 24.86 -6.84 -13.17
N SER A 91 24.51 -8.13 -13.12
CA SER A 91 23.62 -8.64 -12.06
C SER A 91 24.06 -9.99 -11.52
N ASP A 92 24.17 -10.05 -10.19
CA ASP A 92 24.17 -11.27 -9.39
C ASP A 92 22.75 -11.56 -8.85
N GLY A 93 22.39 -12.84 -8.69
CA GLY A 93 21.03 -13.28 -8.35
C GLY A 93 20.48 -12.86 -6.97
N ASN A 94 21.34 -12.43 -6.03
CA ASN A 94 20.92 -11.99 -4.69
C ASN A 94 20.07 -10.71 -4.72
N ASP A 95 20.21 -9.89 -5.76
CA ASP A 95 19.54 -8.60 -5.87
C ASP A 95 18.00 -8.73 -6.09
N LEU A 96 17.52 -9.86 -6.61
CA LEU A 96 16.10 -10.06 -6.92
C LEU A 96 15.26 -10.42 -5.68
N PHE A 97 15.85 -11.08 -4.69
CA PHE A 97 15.19 -11.37 -3.43
C PHE A 97 14.81 -10.07 -2.69
N ILE A 98 15.66 -9.06 -2.78
CA ILE A 98 15.45 -7.74 -2.17
C ILE A 98 14.21 -7.06 -2.76
N LEU A 99 13.93 -7.21 -4.05
CA LEU A 99 12.70 -6.69 -4.69
C LEU A 99 11.44 -7.34 -4.12
N LEU A 100 11.47 -8.64 -3.86
CA LEU A 100 10.34 -9.35 -3.27
C LEU A 100 10.08 -8.88 -1.83
N VAL A 101 11.14 -8.66 -1.05
CA VAL A 101 11.04 -8.10 0.30
C VAL A 101 10.41 -6.70 0.26
N PHE A 102 10.87 -5.82 -0.64
CA PHE A 102 10.29 -4.49 -0.79
C PHE A 102 8.82 -4.53 -1.24
N MET A 103 8.46 -5.44 -2.15
CA MET A 103 7.08 -5.61 -2.56
C MET A 103 6.21 -6.06 -1.39
N PHE A 104 6.66 -7.06 -0.63
CA PHE A 104 5.92 -7.58 0.52
C PHE A 104 5.66 -6.46 1.54
N HIS A 105 6.70 -5.73 1.95
CA HIS A 105 6.53 -4.62 2.89
C HIS A 105 5.69 -3.48 2.30
N GLY A 106 5.90 -3.13 1.03
CA GLY A 106 5.10 -2.13 0.33
C GLY A 106 3.62 -2.51 0.28
N SER A 107 3.28 -3.81 0.23
CA SER A 107 1.88 -4.27 0.22
C SER A 107 1.16 -4.04 1.54
N LEU A 108 1.87 -3.90 2.66
CA LEU A 108 1.29 -3.65 3.98
C LEU A 108 0.59 -2.29 4.06
N ILE A 109 1.00 -1.34 3.20
CA ILE A 109 0.31 -0.05 3.09
C ILE A 109 -1.17 -0.22 2.69
N LEU A 110 -1.51 -1.29 1.99
CA LEU A 110 -2.87 -1.54 1.51
C LEU A 110 -3.86 -1.77 2.66
N ASP A 111 -3.37 -2.26 3.79
CA ASP A 111 -4.20 -2.53 4.97
C ASP A 111 -4.41 -1.26 5.83
N TYR A 112 -3.75 -0.14 5.50
CA TYR A 112 -4.00 1.14 6.16
C TYR A 112 -5.46 1.54 6.06
N THR A 113 -6.07 1.78 7.22
CA THR A 113 -7.45 2.23 7.35
C THR A 113 -7.50 3.53 8.17
N TYR A 114 -8.35 4.45 7.74
CA TYR A 114 -8.49 5.78 8.33
C TYR A 114 -9.92 6.30 8.19
N ILE A 115 -10.28 7.28 9.02
CA ILE A 115 -11.59 7.91 9.02
C ILE A 115 -11.54 9.19 8.17
N HIS A 116 -12.51 9.34 7.27
CA HIS A 116 -12.70 10.58 6.53
C HIS A 116 -14.18 10.95 6.49
N ASN A 117 -14.56 11.96 7.28
CA ASN A 117 -15.97 12.32 7.52
C ASN A 117 -16.70 11.07 8.07
N ASN A 118 -17.81 10.67 7.45
CA ASN A 118 -18.61 9.53 7.92
C ASN A 118 -18.24 8.21 7.22
N TYR A 119 -17.03 8.12 6.69
CA TYR A 119 -16.56 6.94 5.97
C TYR A 119 -15.31 6.36 6.61
N LEU A 120 -15.31 5.03 6.71
CA LEU A 120 -14.14 4.21 6.95
C LEU A 120 -13.47 3.96 5.58
N ILE A 121 -12.28 4.53 5.42
CA ILE A 121 -11.50 4.45 4.20
C ILE A 121 -10.37 3.46 4.41
N THR A 122 -10.25 2.48 3.52
CA THR A 122 -9.11 1.57 3.47
C THR A 122 -8.57 1.55 2.06
N ILE A 123 -7.26 1.42 1.90
CA ILE A 123 -6.62 1.42 0.58
C ILE A 123 -7.04 0.17 -0.22
N LYS A 124 -7.27 -0.97 0.44
CA LYS A 124 -7.59 -2.25 -0.20
C LYS A 124 -9.01 -2.36 -0.76
N ARG A 125 -9.99 -1.69 -0.14
CA ARG A 125 -11.43 -1.89 -0.37
C ARG A 125 -12.14 -0.58 -0.72
N LYS A 126 -13.40 -0.68 -1.14
CA LYS A 126 -14.24 0.51 -1.34
C LYS A 126 -14.48 1.20 0.02
N PRO A 127 -14.66 2.54 0.05
CA PRO A 127 -15.14 3.26 1.22
C PRO A 127 -16.40 2.60 1.80
N ILE A 128 -16.47 2.53 3.12
CA ILE A 128 -17.64 2.02 3.85
C ILE A 128 -18.21 3.15 4.68
N HIS A 129 -19.52 3.38 4.56
CA HIS A 129 -20.17 4.37 5.40
C HIS A 129 -20.29 3.84 6.83
N LEU A 130 -20.02 4.67 7.84
CA LEU A 130 -20.03 4.23 9.24
C LEU A 130 -21.39 3.66 9.66
N HIS A 131 -22.50 4.23 9.17
CA HIS A 131 -23.86 3.70 9.38
C HIS A 131 -24.08 2.28 8.84
N GLU A 132 -23.21 1.73 7.98
CA GLU A 132 -23.34 0.36 7.48
C GLU A 132 -22.79 -0.67 8.49
N ILE A 133 -22.09 -0.20 9.53
CA ILE A 133 -21.49 -1.03 10.57
C ILE A 133 -22.57 -1.34 11.62
N LEU A 134 -22.87 -2.62 11.78
CA LEU A 134 -23.90 -3.10 12.71
C LEU A 134 -23.33 -3.38 14.09
N GLU A 135 -22.16 -4.02 14.12
CA GLU A 135 -21.46 -4.44 15.34
C GLU A 135 -19.96 -4.29 15.09
N PHE A 136 -19.20 -4.00 16.13
CA PHE A 136 -17.75 -4.00 16.03
C PHE A 136 -17.08 -4.50 17.32
N GLU A 137 -15.96 -5.19 17.14
CA GLU A 137 -15.11 -5.67 18.22
C GLU A 137 -13.66 -5.30 17.95
N MET A 138 -12.92 -5.05 19.03
CA MET A 138 -11.55 -4.61 18.97
C MET A 138 -10.59 -5.65 19.52
N GLU A 139 -9.64 -6.02 18.68
CA GLU A 139 -8.51 -6.85 19.06
C GLU A 139 -7.24 -5.99 19.09
N LYS A 140 -6.62 -5.87 20.26
CA LYS A 140 -5.34 -5.17 20.40
C LYS A 140 -4.22 -6.13 19.99
N GLN A 141 -3.43 -5.76 18.98
CA GLN A 141 -2.25 -6.54 18.60
C GLN A 141 -1.02 -5.65 18.38
N PHE A 142 0.13 -6.29 18.56
CA PHE A 142 1.51 -5.89 18.30
C PHE A 142 1.76 -4.53 17.58
N LEU A 143 2.70 -3.74 18.11
CA LEU A 143 3.23 -2.49 17.52
C LEU A 143 2.20 -1.34 17.33
N ASN A 144 1.36 -1.09 18.35
CA ASN A 144 0.40 0.03 18.39
C ASN A 144 -0.66 0.04 17.27
N GLN A 145 -0.95 -1.13 16.70
CA GLN A 145 -2.06 -1.29 15.77
C GLN A 145 -3.27 -1.91 16.47
N LYS A 146 -4.44 -1.34 16.22
CA LYS A 146 -5.70 -1.88 16.72
C LYS A 146 -6.45 -2.49 15.55
N TYR A 147 -6.83 -3.76 15.65
CA TYR A 147 -7.65 -4.41 14.64
C TYR A 147 -9.11 -4.30 15.01
N LEU A 148 -9.88 -3.69 14.13
CA LEU A 148 -11.33 -3.55 14.25
C LEU A 148 -11.98 -4.63 13.40
N HIS A 149 -12.68 -5.56 14.04
CA HIS A 149 -13.57 -6.50 13.37
C HIS A 149 -14.95 -5.88 13.34
N ALA A 150 -15.38 -5.41 12.16
CA ALA A 150 -16.67 -4.75 11.99
C ALA A 150 -17.59 -5.60 11.11
N LYS A 151 -18.80 -5.86 11.60
CA LYS A 151 -19.87 -6.55 10.87
C LYS A 151 -20.63 -5.52 10.05
N ILE A 152 -20.53 -5.63 8.72
CA ILE A 152 -21.10 -4.66 7.79
C ILE A 152 -22.34 -5.25 7.13
N LYS A 153 -23.39 -4.44 6.99
CA LYS A 153 -24.63 -4.81 6.32
C LYS A 153 -24.31 -5.43 4.95
N GLU A 154 -24.82 -6.64 4.71
CA GLU A 154 -24.68 -7.40 3.44
C GLU A 154 -23.24 -7.81 3.04
N LYS A 155 -22.20 -7.43 3.80
CA LYS A 155 -20.79 -7.71 3.50
C LYS A 155 -20.11 -8.64 4.52
N GLY A 156 -20.80 -8.99 5.60
CA GLY A 156 -20.28 -9.84 6.68
C GLY A 156 -19.23 -9.12 7.54
N THR A 157 -18.44 -9.90 8.26
CA THR A 157 -17.39 -9.37 9.15
C THR A 157 -16.13 -9.03 8.35
N ILE A 158 -15.66 -7.80 8.50
CA ILE A 158 -14.44 -7.30 7.86
C ILE A 158 -13.47 -6.82 8.95
N ARG A 159 -12.20 -7.23 8.82
CA ARG A 159 -11.09 -6.77 9.65
C ARG A 159 -10.45 -5.52 9.05
N PHE A 160 -10.31 -4.48 9.85
CA PHE A 160 -9.62 -3.24 9.54
C PHE A 160 -8.41 -3.05 10.44
N CYS A 161 -7.35 -2.44 9.92
CA CYS A 161 -6.17 -2.09 10.69
C CYS A 161 -6.14 -0.58 10.91
N LEU A 162 -6.35 -0.16 12.15
CA LEU A 162 -6.39 1.23 12.55
C LEU A 162 -5.18 1.53 13.43
N SER A 163 -4.62 2.72 13.27
CA SER A 163 -3.74 3.28 14.31
C SER A 163 -4.55 3.58 15.56
N GLU A 164 -3.88 3.69 16.71
CA GLU A 164 -4.54 4.07 17.96
C GLU A 164 -5.35 5.37 17.83
N TYR A 165 -4.80 6.37 17.16
CA TYR A 165 -5.47 7.64 16.89
C TYR A 165 -6.74 7.45 16.05
N GLU A 166 -6.66 6.65 14.98
CA GLU A 166 -7.81 6.43 14.10
C GLU A 166 -8.91 5.59 14.71
N TYR A 167 -8.55 4.76 15.68
CA TYR A 167 -9.54 4.07 16.48
C TYR A 167 -10.32 5.01 17.41
N GLU A 168 -9.65 5.95 18.09
CA GLU A 168 -10.37 6.93 18.92
C GLU A 168 -11.29 7.81 18.05
N ASN A 169 -10.84 8.21 16.86
CA ASN A 169 -11.70 8.91 15.90
C ASN A 169 -12.88 8.06 15.43
N PHE A 170 -12.67 6.77 15.19
CA PHE A 170 -13.74 5.85 14.82
C PHE A 170 -14.81 5.75 15.92
N LYS A 171 -14.40 5.64 17.19
CA LYS A 171 -15.32 5.59 18.33
C LYS A 171 -16.16 6.85 18.43
N ASN A 172 -15.53 8.02 18.42
CA ASN A 172 -16.25 9.29 18.48
C ASN A 172 -17.23 9.40 17.30
N ALA A 173 -16.80 9.02 16.10
CA ALA A 173 -17.63 9.11 14.92
C ALA A 173 -18.78 8.09 14.87
N ILE A 174 -18.70 6.96 15.58
CA ILE A 174 -19.78 5.96 15.61
C ILE A 174 -20.76 6.19 16.75
N GLU A 175 -20.34 6.85 17.84
CA GLU A 175 -21.22 7.27 18.95
C GLU A 175 -22.14 8.44 18.58
N ASP A 176 -21.78 9.21 17.54
CA ASP A 176 -22.61 10.28 16.99
C ASP A 176 -23.82 9.78 16.15
N PHE A 177 -24.00 8.45 16.01
CA PHE A 177 -25.09 7.80 15.25
C PHE A 177 -25.91 6.83 16.09
#